data_AF-A0A7K1S9G7-F1
#
_entry.id   AF-A0A7K1S9G7-F1
#
_cell.length_a   1.000
_cell.length_b   1.000
_cell.length_c   1.000
_cell.angle_alpha   90.00
_cell.angle_beta   90.00
_cell.angle_gamma   90.00
#
_symmetry.space_group_name_H-M   'P 1'
#
loop_
_entity.id
_entity.type
_entity.pdbx_description
1 polymer ?
#
loop_
_entity_poly.entity_id
_entity_poly.type
_entity_poly.pdbx_seq_one_letter_code
_entity_poly.pdbx_strand_id
1 'polypeptide(L)' 'MVEKRDSIVIGNSTEAEVPSMPENTIQRVVVDYVLPAAQLASQLTRLVEQTVSQ' A
#
# COMPACT_ATOMS: atom_id res chain seq x y z
N MET A 1 -9.18 10.53 21.16
CA MET A 1 -9.88 9.90 20.01
C MET A 1 -8.81 9.51 19.02
N VAL A 2 -8.55 8.22 18.83
CA VAL A 2 -7.61 7.75 17.80
C VAL A 2 -8.44 7.48 16.55
N GLU A 3 -8.15 8.21 15.47
CA GLU A 3 -8.82 8.07 14.19
C GLU A 3 -8.23 6.85 13.48
N LYS A 4 -9.05 5.81 13.26
CA LYS A 4 -8.64 4.68 12.41
C LYS A 4 -8.54 5.21 10.99
N ARG A 5 -7.32 5.34 10.47
CA ARG A 5 -7.07 5.74 9.09
C ARG A 5 -6.76 4.49 8.26
N ASP A 6 -7.60 4.24 7.25
CA ASP A 6 -7.33 3.20 6.26
C ASP A 6 -6.04 3.56 5.50
N SER A 7 -5.16 2.57 5.33
CA SER A 7 -3.90 2.73 4.59
C SER A 7 -3.99 2.00 3.25
N ILE A 8 -3.67 2.68 2.16
CA ILE A 8 -3.66 2.10 0.81
C ILE A 8 -2.21 1.87 0.38
N VAL A 9 -1.88 0.60 0.13
CA VAL A 9 -0.55 0.15 -0.30
C VAL A 9 -0.66 -0.44 -1.70
N ILE A 10 0.21 0.00 -2.61
CA ILE A 10 0.20 -0.40 -4.03
C ILE A 10 1.59 -0.87 -4.46
N GLY A 11 1.64 -1.91 -5.29
CA GLY A 11 2.86 -2.38 -5.93
C GLY A 11 3.31 -1.46 -7.08
N ASN A 12 4.61 -1.30 -7.25
CA ASN A 12 5.20 -0.46 -8.28
C ASN A 12 4.76 -0.90 -9.70
N SER A 13 4.21 0.03 -10.48
CA SER A 13 3.70 -0.23 -11.83
C SER A 13 4.76 -0.78 -12.79
N THR A 14 6.04 -0.44 -12.60
CA THR A 14 7.13 -0.91 -13.46
C THR A 14 7.45 -2.39 -13.29
N GLU A 15 7.06 -2.97 -12.15
CA GLU A 15 7.27 -4.39 -11.82
C GLU A 15 5.98 -5.21 -11.99
N ALA A 16 4.84 -4.55 -12.25
CA ALA A 16 3.55 -5.19 -12.37
C ALA A 16 3.40 -5.87 -13.74
N GLU A 17 2.81 -7.07 -13.73
CA GLU A 17 2.43 -7.77 -14.96
C GLU A 17 1.39 -6.99 -15.76
N VAL A 18 0.51 -6.26 -15.06
CA VAL A 18 -0.50 -5.36 -15.65
C VAL A 18 -0.31 -3.95 -15.08
N PRO A 19 0.56 -3.10 -15.67
CA PRO A 19 0.89 -1.77 -15.14
C PRO A 19 -0.31 -0.83 -15.00
N SER A 20 -1.34 -1.02 -15.83
CA SER A 20 -2.55 -0.20 -15.80
C SER A 20 -3.33 -0.32 -14.48
N MET A 21 -3.22 -1.43 -13.75
CA MET A 21 -3.90 -1.62 -12.47
C MET A 21 -3.36 -0.67 -11.38
N PRO A 22 -2.06 -0.66 -11.04
CA PRO A 22 -1.50 0.29 -10.10
C PRO A 22 -1.57 1.74 -10.61
N GLU A 23 -1.33 1.99 -11.90
CA GLU A 23 -1.41 3.35 -12.48
C GLU A 23 -2.80 3.97 -12.32
N ASN A 24 -3.86 3.23 -12.68
CA ASN A 24 -5.23 3.72 -12.54
C ASN A 24 -5.59 3.98 -11.08
N THR A 25 -5.07 3.18 -10.16
CA THR A 25 -5.36 3.33 -8.74
C THR A 25 -4.69 4.59 -8.19
N ILE A 26 -3.42 4.83 -8.54
CA ILE A 26 -2.67 6.05 -8.14
C ILE A 26 -3.38 7.33 -8.64
N GLN A 27 -4.03 7.29 -9.80
CA GLN A 27 -4.78 8.43 -10.33
C GLN A 27 -6.14 8.67 -9.67
N ARG A 28 -6.70 7.68 -8.96
CA ARG A 28 -8.10 7.69 -8.49
C ARG A 28 -8.25 7.83 -6.99
N VAL A 29 -7.24 7.42 -6.21
CA VAL A 29 -7.28 7.47 -4.74
C VAL A 29 -5.97 8.03 -4.18
N VAL A 30 -6.01 8.53 -2.96
CA VAL A 30 -4.80 8.91 -2.24
C VAL A 30 -4.11 7.63 -1.77
N VAL A 31 -2.91 7.40 -2.27
CA VAL A 31 -2.09 6.23 -1.96
C VAL A 31 -1.05 6.62 -0.93
N ASP A 32 -0.93 5.85 0.15
CA ASP A 32 0.08 6.11 1.18
C ASP A 32 1.45 5.56 0.79
N TYR A 33 1.48 4.41 0.09
CA TYR A 33 2.71 3.72 -0.27
C TYR A 33 2.66 3.13 -1.68
N VAL A 34 3.68 3.45 -2.48
CA VAL A 34 3.99 2.75 -3.74
C VAL A 34 5.34 2.07 -3.56
N LEU A 35 5.37 0.73 -3.62
CA LEU A 35 6.54 -0.06 -3.22
C LEU A 35 6.90 -1.13 -4.25
N PRO A 36 8.19 -1.48 -4.39
CA PRO A 36 8.61 -2.69 -5.09
C PRO A 36 7.94 -3.94 -4.52
N ALA A 37 7.71 -4.96 -5.35
CA ALA A 37 7.04 -6.19 -4.93
C ALA A 37 7.73 -6.86 -3.73
N ALA A 38 9.06 -6.82 -3.71
CA ALA A 38 9.88 -7.38 -2.63
C ALA A 38 9.66 -6.72 -1.25
N GLN A 39 9.11 -5.50 -1.22
CA GLN A 39 8.89 -4.73 0.02
C GLN A 39 7.43 -4.76 0.49
N LEU A 40 6.50 -5.27 -0.32
CA LEU A 40 5.07 -5.28 0.02
C LEU A 40 4.80 -6.12 1.29
N ALA A 41 5.36 -7.32 1.37
CA ALA A 41 5.11 -8.22 2.49
C ALA A 41 5.55 -7.62 3.84
N SER A 42 6.78 -7.09 3.91
CA SER A 42 7.32 -6.50 5.14
C SER A 42 6.54 -5.24 5.56
N GLN A 43 6.13 -4.41 4.60
CA GLN A 43 5.34 -3.22 4.90
C GLN A 43 3.95 -3.60 5.42
N LEU A 44 3.28 -4.58 4.81
CA LEU A 44 1.97 -5.05 5.27
C LEU A 44 2.04 -5.61 6.68
N THR A 45 3.04 -6.44 6.99
CA THR A 45 3.26 -6.95 8.35
C THR A 45 3.42 -5.81 9.37
N ARG A 46 4.27 -4.82 9.05
CA ARG A 46 4.50 -3.66 9.91
C ARG A 46 3.21 -2.85 10.18
N LEU A 47 2.40 -2.62 9.14
CA LEU A 47 1.13 -1.87 9.28
C LEU A 47 0.12 -2.62 10.16
N VAL A 48 0.06 -3.95 10.03
CA VAL A 48 -0.80 -4.78 10.88
C VAL A 48 -0.32 -4.78 12.33
N GLU A 49 0.98 -4.91 12.58
CA GLU A 49 1.54 -4.86 13.95
C GLU A 49 1.26 -3.52 14.66
N GLN A 50 1.34 -2.41 13.91
CA GLN A 50 0.96 -1.09 14.41
C GLN A 50 -0.51 -1.00 14.78
N THR A 51 -1.38 -1.77 14.12
CA THR A 51 -2.81 -1.80 14.40
C THR A 51 -3.13 -2.64 15.64
N VAL A 52 -2.42 -3.74 15.88
CA VAL A 52 -2.65 -4.65 17.01
C VAL A 52 -2.05 -4.13 18.32
N SER A 53 -0.99 -3.31 18.24
CA SER A 53 -0.30 -2.75 19.42
C SER A 53 -0.98 -1.50 20.01
N GLN A 54 -2.18 -1.14 19.52
CA GLN A 54 -2.97 0.03 19.91
C GLN A 54 -4.20 -0.36 20.73
#